data_AF-A0A349MES9-F1
#
_entry.id   AF-A0A349MES9-F1
#
_cell.length_a   1.000
_cell.length_b   1.000
_cell.length_c   1.000
_cell.angle_alpha   90.00
_cell.angle_beta   90.00
_cell.angle_gamma   90.00
#
_symmetry.space_group_name_H-M   'P 1'
#
loop_
_entity.id
_entity.type
_entity.pdbx_description
1 polymer ?
#
loop_
_entity_poly.entity_id
_entity_poly.type
_entity_poly.pdbx_seq_one_letter_code
_entity_poly.pdbx_strand_id
1 'polypeptide(L)'
;MNVPRFSIPLLLGKIRRFLIMRFRPNTIAQRMALRQGGCHRCAICCQLLYRCPMLSKDNLCMIYESALRPSVCQHFPFDKRDLDDVARMGGDVGCGYAFVRVPEEHIPLELTGPQACPGVNASLREL
;
A
#
# COMPACT_ATOMS: atom_id res chain seq x y z
N MET A 1 -12.82 18.42 -4.62
CA MET A 1 -13.28 17.02 -4.77
C MET A 1 -14.24 16.73 -3.62
N ASN A 2 -15.53 16.63 -3.90
CA ASN A 2 -16.53 16.19 -2.92
C ASN A 2 -16.28 14.70 -2.68
N VAL A 3 -15.80 14.32 -1.50
CA VAL A 3 -15.61 12.92 -1.10
C VAL A 3 -16.98 12.40 -0.62
N PRO A 4 -17.74 11.60 -1.39
CA PRO A 4 -19.02 11.10 -0.91
C PRO A 4 -18.79 9.78 -0.14
N ARG A 5 -19.29 9.78 1.10
CA ARG A 5 -19.74 8.66 1.95
C ARG A 5 -18.88 7.38 2.01
N PHE A 6 -18.40 7.10 3.23
CA PHE A 6 -18.05 5.78 3.78
C PHE A 6 -18.37 4.60 2.86
N SER A 7 -17.38 4.19 2.07
CA SER A 7 -17.49 3.02 1.22
C SER A 7 -16.95 1.81 1.97
N ILE A 8 -17.84 0.84 2.27
CA ILE A 8 -17.50 -0.44 2.91
C ILE A 8 -16.25 -1.09 2.29
N PRO A 9 -16.08 -1.18 0.95
CA PRO A 9 -14.87 -1.77 0.37
C PRO A 9 -13.58 -1.01 0.73
N LEU A 10 -13.62 0.33 0.80
CA LEU A 10 -12.44 1.15 1.14
C LEU A 10 -12.06 0.99 2.62
N LEU A 11 -13.06 0.84 3.50
CA LEU A 11 -12.85 0.55 4.92
C LEU A 11 -12.25 -0.84 5.13
N LEU A 12 -12.82 -1.86 4.47
CA LEU A 12 -12.28 -3.22 4.47
C LEU A 12 -10.87 -3.26 3.89
N GLY A 13 -10.58 -2.48 2.84
CA GLY A 13 -9.24 -2.31 2.29
C GLY A 13 -8.25 -1.80 3.33
N LYS A 14 -8.63 -0.79 4.14
CA LYS A 14 -7.77 -0.27 5.22
C LYS A 14 -7.51 -1.30 6.32
N ILE A 15 -8.53 -2.00 6.78
CA ILE A 15 -8.41 -3.05 7.80
C ILE A 15 -7.53 -4.19 7.28
N ARG A 16 -7.78 -4.65 6.05
CA ARG A 16 -6.99 -5.68 5.38
C ARG A 16 -5.52 -5.31 5.28
N ARG A 17 -5.21 -4.10 4.80
CA ARG A 17 -3.82 -3.60 4.72
C ARG A 17 -3.16 -3.57 6.10
N PHE A 18 -3.87 -3.10 7.12
CA PHE A 18 -3.37 -3.07 8.50
C PHE A 18 -3.08 -4.48 9.04
N LEU A 19 -4.02 -5.41 8.92
CA LEU A 19 -3.86 -6.79 9.40
C LEU A 19 -2.69 -7.50 8.72
N ILE A 20 -2.58 -7.38 7.40
CA ILE A 20 -1.49 -8.00 6.65
C ILE A 20 -0.14 -7.47 7.11
N MET A 21 -0.02 -6.16 7.32
CA MET A 21 1.23 -5.57 7.79
C MET A 21 1.57 -5.93 9.22
N ARG A 22 0.56 -6.13 10.07
CA ARG A 22 0.75 -6.50 11.47
C ARG A 22 1.07 -7.98 11.67
N PHE A 23 0.51 -8.86 10.83
CA PHE A 23 0.53 -10.31 11.03
C PHE A 23 1.34 -11.09 9.97
N ARG A 24 1.62 -10.54 8.79
CA ARG A 24 2.28 -11.25 7.68
C ARG A 24 3.39 -10.45 6.98
N PRO A 25 4.43 -10.00 7.70
CA PRO A 25 5.53 -9.24 7.11
C PRO A 25 6.25 -9.97 5.98
N ASN A 26 6.47 -11.29 6.09
CA ASN A 26 7.15 -12.08 5.06
C ASN A 26 6.39 -12.12 3.72
N THR A 27 5.07 -12.05 3.75
CA THR A 27 4.24 -11.99 2.54
C THR A 27 4.32 -10.62 1.85
N ILE A 28 4.74 -9.57 2.57
CA ILE A 28 4.89 -8.22 2.01
C ILE A 28 6.01 -8.22 0.98
N ALA A 29 7.19 -8.76 1.30
CA ALA A 29 8.34 -8.76 0.40
C ALA A 29 8.01 -9.44 -0.93
N GLN A 30 7.37 -10.62 -0.88
CA GLN A 30 6.94 -11.36 -2.07
C GLN A 30 5.95 -10.56 -2.92
N ARG A 31 4.99 -9.87 -2.29
CA ARG A 31 4.01 -9.05 -3.01
C ARG A 31 4.58 -7.74 -3.54
N MET A 32 5.55 -7.16 -2.85
CA MET A 32 6.30 -6.00 -3.34
C MET A 32 7.14 -6.37 -4.56
N ALA A 33 7.66 -7.60 -4.65
CA ALA A 33 8.38 -8.07 -5.84
C ALA A 33 7.49 -8.15 -7.09
N LEU A 34 6.18 -8.34 -6.92
CA LEU A 34 5.20 -8.35 -8.02
C LEU A 34 4.74 -6.94 -8.44
N ARG A 35 5.09 -5.93 -7.64
CA ARG A 35 4.73 -4.53 -7.88
C ARG A 35 5.72 -3.88 -8.83
N GLN A 36 5.20 -3.30 -9.90
CA GLN A 36 5.98 -2.56 -10.90
C GLN A 36 5.56 -1.09 -10.94
N GLY A 37 6.44 -0.25 -11.47
CA GLY A 37 6.21 1.19 -11.62
C GLY A 37 6.54 2.01 -10.37
N GLY A 38 5.98 3.21 -10.29
CA GLY A 38 6.35 4.21 -9.28
C GLY A 38 5.18 5.10 -8.85
N CYS A 39 5.31 5.73 -7.69
CA CYS A 39 4.28 6.65 -7.22
C CYS A 39 4.32 7.95 -8.03
N HIS A 40 3.26 8.26 -8.75
CA HIS A 40 3.08 9.54 -9.46
C HIS A 40 2.64 10.70 -8.55
N ARG A 41 2.59 10.48 -7.22
CA ARG A 41 2.08 11.44 -6.24
C ARG A 41 0.67 11.97 -6.59
N CYS A 42 -0.18 11.11 -7.16
CA CYS A 42 -1.55 11.44 -7.58
C CYS A 42 -2.54 11.77 -6.44
N ALA A 43 -2.09 11.69 -5.17
CA ALA A 43 -2.88 11.95 -3.95
C ALA A 43 -4.10 11.06 -3.69
N ILE A 44 -4.51 10.19 -4.61
CA ILE A 44 -5.72 9.36 -4.46
C ILE A 44 -5.62 8.46 -3.21
N CYS A 45 -4.45 7.82 -2.99
CA CYS A 45 -4.24 6.98 -1.81
C CYS A 45 -4.32 7.76 -0.48
N CYS A 46 -3.99 9.05 -0.48
CA CYS A 46 -4.11 9.95 0.67
C CYS A 46 -5.55 10.44 0.92
N GLN A 47 -6.47 10.19 -0.01
CA GLN A 47 -7.88 10.59 0.08
C GLN A 47 -8.84 9.40 0.09
N LEU A 48 -8.30 8.18 0.10
CA LEU A 48 -9.04 6.94 -0.20
C LEU A 48 -10.20 6.65 0.78
N LEU A 49 -10.04 6.90 2.07
CA LEU A 49 -11.11 6.71 3.08
C LEU A 49 -11.51 8.02 3.74
N TYR A 50 -10.52 8.86 4.01
CA TYR A 50 -10.64 10.21 4.54
C TYR A 50 -9.48 11.03 3.98
N ARG A 51 -9.57 12.35 4.06
CA ARG A 51 -8.46 13.23 3.69
C ARG A 51 -7.34 13.12 4.71
N CYS A 52 -6.19 12.58 4.30
CA CYS A 52 -5.01 12.45 5.15
C CYS A 52 -4.57 13.83 5.69
N PRO A 53 -4.28 13.97 7.00
CA PRO A 53 -3.82 15.24 7.57
C PRO A 53 -2.45 15.67 7.02
N MET A 54 -1.66 14.74 6.49
CA MET A 54 -0.35 15.00 5.91
C MET A 54 -0.43 15.39 4.42
N LEU A 55 -1.62 15.53 3.85
CA LEU A 55 -1.82 15.95 2.46
C LEU A 55 -1.92 17.47 2.39
N SER A 56 -1.00 18.10 1.65
CA SER A 56 -0.98 19.54 1.42
C SER A 56 -2.19 20.02 0.61
N LYS A 57 -2.35 21.34 0.51
CA LYS A 57 -3.37 21.96 -0.35
C LYS A 57 -3.12 21.67 -1.83
N ASP A 58 -1.85 21.51 -2.21
CA ASP A 58 -1.40 21.19 -3.58
C ASP A 58 -1.45 19.68 -3.90
N ASN A 59 -2.13 18.88 -3.06
CA ASN A 59 -2.24 17.43 -3.20
C ASN A 59 -0.90 16.69 -3.13
N LEU A 60 0.08 17.21 -2.39
CA LEU A 60 1.36 16.54 -2.15
C LEU A 60 1.42 15.99 -0.72
N CYS A 61 1.96 14.78 -0.56
CA CYS A 61 2.19 14.20 0.77
C CYS A 61 3.41 14.88 1.40
N MET A 62 3.20 15.60 2.50
CA MET A 62 4.24 16.38 3.18
C MET A 62 5.34 15.50 3.80
N ILE A 63 5.01 14.24 4.11
CA ILE A 63 5.95 13.28 4.70
C ILE A 63 6.36 12.19 3.71
N TYR A 64 6.27 12.45 2.40
CA TYR A 64 6.50 11.41 1.37
C TYR A 64 7.89 10.76 1.49
N GLU A 65 8.93 11.58 1.65
CA GLU A 65 10.35 11.19 1.80
C GLU A 65 10.75 10.97 3.28
N SER A 66 9.83 11.18 4.23
CA SER A 66 10.15 11.13 5.66
C SER A 66 10.06 9.71 6.21
N ALA A 67 10.97 9.38 7.14
CA ALA A 67 10.89 8.15 7.93
C ALA A 67 9.61 8.05 8.78
N LEU A 68 8.91 9.18 9.02
CA LEU A 68 7.63 9.22 9.72
C LEU A 68 6.45 8.69 8.88
N ARG A 69 6.67 8.45 7.58
CA ARG A 69 5.65 7.86 6.72
C ARG A 69 5.27 6.48 7.26
N PRO A 70 4.00 6.23 7.62
CA PRO A 70 3.60 4.94 8.16
C PRO A 70 3.89 3.82 7.17
N SER A 71 4.27 2.65 7.68
CA SER A 71 4.63 1.50 6.83
C SER A 71 3.52 1.15 5.83
N VAL A 72 2.23 1.30 6.21
CA VAL A 72 1.07 1.14 5.32
C VAL A 72 1.11 2.06 4.10
N CYS A 73 1.58 3.30 4.27
CA CYS A 73 1.72 4.26 3.18
C CYS A 73 2.97 4.00 2.33
N GLN A 74 4.04 3.43 2.89
CA GLN A 74 5.27 3.08 2.15
C GLN A 74 5.04 1.87 1.22
N HIS A 75 4.27 0.90 1.71
CA HIS A 75 3.95 -0.35 1.03
C HIS A 75 2.67 -0.26 0.18
N PHE A 76 2.10 0.92 0.01
CA PHE A 76 0.93 1.11 -0.85
C PHE A 76 1.35 1.27 -2.31
N PRO A 77 0.64 0.67 -3.28
CA PRO A 77 -0.41 -0.33 -3.15
C PRO A 77 0.18 -1.71 -2.78
N PHE A 78 -0.59 -2.51 -2.05
CA PHE A 78 -0.21 -3.85 -1.61
C PHE A 78 -0.59 -4.95 -2.60
N ASP A 79 -1.75 -4.82 -3.24
CA ASP A 79 -2.18 -5.69 -4.35
C ASP A 79 -3.16 -4.99 -5.28
N LYS A 80 -3.61 -5.70 -6.32
CA LYS A 80 -4.55 -5.18 -7.32
C LYS A 80 -5.81 -4.56 -6.72
N ARG A 81 -6.32 -5.08 -5.59
CA ARG A 81 -7.53 -4.53 -4.95
C ARG A 81 -7.32 -3.10 -4.47
N ASP A 82 -6.10 -2.74 -4.08
CA ASP A 82 -5.79 -1.36 -3.71
C ASP A 82 -5.75 -0.43 -4.92
N LEU A 83 -5.36 -0.94 -6.10
CA LEU A 83 -5.48 -0.20 -7.36
C LEU A 83 -6.94 -0.07 -7.78
N ASP A 84 -7.76 -1.09 -7.57
CA ASP A 84 -9.20 -1.04 -7.83
C ASP A 84 -9.87 -0.01 -6.90
N ASP A 85 -9.47 0.07 -5.62
CA ASP A 85 -9.90 1.11 -4.68
C ASP A 85 -9.54 2.52 -5.20
N VAL A 86 -8.31 2.69 -5.70
CA VAL A 86 -7.83 3.96 -6.28
C VAL A 86 -8.62 4.31 -7.53
N ALA A 87 -8.84 3.35 -8.43
CA ALA A 87 -9.61 3.55 -9.66
C ALA A 87 -11.06 3.99 -9.37
N ARG A 88 -11.67 3.47 -8.29
CA ARG A 88 -13.01 3.86 -7.84
C ARG A 88 -13.10 5.31 -7.33
N MET A 89 -12.01 5.89 -6.84
CA MET A 89 -11.99 7.21 -6.19
C MET A 89 -11.74 8.39 -7.15
N GLY A 90 -11.53 8.14 -8.43
CA GLY A 90 -11.23 9.16 -9.45
C GLY A 90 -9.79 9.01 -9.94
N GLY A 91 -9.46 9.07 -11.22
CA GLY A 91 -10.15 9.61 -12.41
C GLY A 91 -9.05 10.27 -13.26
N ASP A 92 -8.85 9.82 -14.50
CA ASP A 92 -7.80 10.12 -15.52
C ASP A 92 -6.31 10.08 -15.10
N VAL A 93 -5.95 10.46 -13.88
CA VAL A 93 -4.57 10.37 -13.35
C VAL A 93 -4.38 9.02 -12.66
N GLY A 94 -4.15 7.99 -13.47
CA GLY A 94 -3.91 6.64 -12.98
C GLY A 94 -2.76 6.56 -11.97
N CYS A 95 -2.88 5.66 -10.99
CA CYS A 95 -1.76 5.28 -10.15
C CYS A 95 -0.63 4.73 -11.03
N GLY A 96 0.60 5.19 -10.84
CA GLY A 96 1.75 4.70 -11.61
C GLY A 96 2.23 3.29 -11.26
N TYR A 97 1.52 2.59 -10.38
CA TYR A 97 1.82 1.22 -9.99
C TYR A 97 0.95 0.22 -10.75
N ALA A 98 1.55 -0.91 -11.09
CA ALA A 98 0.88 -2.07 -11.68
C ALA A 98 1.34 -3.37 -10.99
N PHE A 99 0.58 -4.45 -11.15
CA PHE A 99 0.95 -5.78 -10.67
C PHE A 99 1.02 -6.76 -11.83
N VAL A 100 2.11 -7.53 -11.90
CA VAL A 100 2.23 -8.64 -12.85
C VAL A 100 1.29 -9.76 -12.41
N ARG A 101 0.49 -10.30 -13.34
CA ARG A 101 -0.19 -11.57 -13.09
C ARG A 101 0.86 -12.67 -13.23
N VAL A 102 1.16 -13.35 -12.14
CA VAL A 102 1.81 -14.65 -12.25
C VAL A 102 0.70 -15.63 -12.68
N PRO A 103 0.82 -16.35 -13.80
CA PRO A 103 -0.09 -17.43 -14.14
C PRO A 103 -0.16 -18.42 -12.98
N GLU A 104 -1.37 -18.81 -12.62
CA GLU A 104 -1.67 -19.72 -11.51
C GLU A 104 -1.37 -21.15 -11.93
N GLU A 105 -0.12 -21.45 -12.26
CA GLU A 105 0.33 -22.80 -12.59
C GLU A 105 1.60 -23.09 -11.80
N HIS A 106 1.44 -23.89 -10.73
CA HIS A 106 2.46 -24.30 -9.77
C HIS A 106 3.21 -23.15 -9.09
N ILE A 107 2.80 -22.81 -7.86
CA ILE A 107 3.72 -22.25 -6.87
C ILE A 107 4.55 -23.44 -6.37
N PRO A 108 5.85 -23.58 -6.73
CA PRO A 108 6.67 -24.58 -6.08
C PRO A 108 6.77 -24.19 -4.61
N LEU A 109 6.67 -25.18 -3.74
CA LEU A 109 6.78 -25.08 -2.28
C LEU A 109 8.18 -24.57 -1.80
N GLU A 110 8.99 -23.99 -2.67
CA GLU A 110 10.33 -23.47 -2.36
C GLU A 110 10.35 -21.99 -1.93
N LEU A 111 9.23 -21.27 -2.04
CA LEU A 111 9.13 -19.88 -1.55
C LEU A 111 8.80 -19.76 -0.05
N THR A 112 8.88 -20.86 0.71
CA THR A 112 8.78 -20.88 2.18
C THR A 112 10.11 -20.61 2.88
N GLY A 113 11.06 -19.95 2.20
CA GLY A 113 12.28 -19.44 2.85
C GLY A 113 11.99 -18.15 3.62
N PRO A 114 12.36 -18.04 4.92
CA PRO A 114 12.25 -16.79 5.66
C PRO A 114 13.32 -15.81 5.17
N GLN A 115 13.01 -15.03 4.14
CA GLN A 115 13.85 -13.88 3.79
C GLN A 115 13.34 -12.66 4.54
N ALA A 116 14.09 -12.31 5.58
CA ALA A 116 13.86 -11.14 6.41
C ALA A 116 13.76 -9.88 5.55
N CYS A 117 12.78 -9.04 5.83
CA CYS A 117 12.68 -7.72 5.22
C CYS A 117 13.90 -6.89 5.65
N PRO A 118 14.77 -6.42 4.74
CA PRO A 118 15.78 -5.44 5.09
C PRO A 118 15.04 -4.10 5.27
N GLY A 119 14.82 -3.69 6.52
CA GLY A 119 14.23 -2.38 6.82
C GLY A 119 13.26 -2.33 8.01
N VAL A 120 12.92 -3.45 8.64
CA VAL A 120 12.25 -3.42 9.95
C VAL A 120 13.34 -3.48 11.01
N ASN A 121 13.89 -2.32 11.38
CA ASN A 121 14.87 -2.26 12.46
C ASN A 121 14.24 -2.85 13.72
N ALA A 122 14.80 -3.97 14.16
CA ALA A 122 14.62 -4.54 15.47
C ALA A 122 15.18 -3.56 16.51
N SER A 123 14.36 -2.61 16.96
CA SER A 123 14.66 -1.74 18.08
C SER A 123 13.45 -1.70 19.01
N LEU A 124 13.12 -2.86 19.57
CA LEU A 124 12.23 -3.04 20.72
C LEU A 124 12.71 -4.28 21.50
N ARG A 125 13.95 -4.20 21.93
CA ARG A 125 14.46 -4.85 23.14
C ARG A 125 15.21 -3.74 23.88
N GLU A 126 14.95 -3.64 25.17
CA GLU A 126 15.42 -2.58 26.09
C GLU A 126 14.44 -1.39 26.20
N LEU A 127 13.30 -1.64 26.84
CA LEU A 127 12.70 -0.83 27.93
C LEU A 127 11.60 -1.66 28.60
#